data_AF-A0A5W0A795-F1
#
_entry.id   AF-A0A5W0A795-F1
#
_cell.length_a   1.000
_cell.length_b   1.000
_cell.length_c   1.000
_cell.angle_alpha   90.00
_cell.angle_beta   90.00
_cell.angle_gamma   90.00
#
_symmetry.space_group_name_H-M   'P 1'
#
loop_
_entity.id
_entity.type
_entity.pdbx_description
1 polymer ?
#
loop_
_entity_poly.entity_id
_entity_poly.type
_entity_poly.pdbx_seq_one_letter_code
_entity_poly.pdbx_strand_id
1 'polypeptide(L)'
;MTKKVNLSTTAGADVSTINEAVSQRIKQFRSQKKMSLDELARRSGVSKGMLVEIEGCKANPSIALLCKIAAAMGVSVADVVNVASEPMVHLIDRDAIPVLWRGEKGGSAKLMAGTSGPDMLELWQWIMHPGEQFESAGHPADTCELLFVNQGTLTLTVNGRRFIIREGCSAVARTDMPHAYVNDTNEVLEFTMTVNEKSR
;
A
#
# COMPACT_ATOMS: atom_id res chain seq x y z
N MET A 1 -15.90 -1.64 45.86
CA MET A 1 -16.71 -2.64 45.11
C MET A 1 -16.76 -2.22 43.65
N THR A 2 -15.90 -2.79 42.83
CA THR A 2 -15.73 -2.42 41.41
C THR A 2 -16.81 -3.08 40.58
N LYS A 3 -17.75 -2.28 40.08
CA LYS A 3 -18.87 -2.74 39.26
C LYS A 3 -18.31 -3.28 37.93
N LYS A 4 -18.31 -4.61 37.75
CA LYS A 4 -17.99 -5.24 36.45
C LYS A 4 -19.04 -4.80 35.44
N VAL A 5 -18.64 -3.99 34.48
CA VAL A 5 -19.46 -3.61 33.33
C VAL A 5 -19.28 -4.69 32.27
N ASN A 6 -20.14 -5.70 32.30
CA ASN A 6 -20.33 -6.60 31.16
C ASN A 6 -21.40 -5.97 30.26
N LEU A 7 -20.99 -5.26 29.22
CA LEU A 7 -21.88 -4.84 28.13
C LEU A 7 -21.95 -6.00 27.14
N SER A 8 -23.11 -6.69 27.05
CA SER A 8 -23.36 -7.59 25.93
C SER A 8 -23.80 -6.76 24.73
N THR A 9 -23.01 -6.80 23.65
CA THR A 9 -23.44 -6.29 22.35
C THR A 9 -24.19 -7.39 21.62
N THR A 10 -25.51 -7.28 21.50
CA THR A 10 -26.31 -8.09 20.56
C THR A 10 -26.42 -7.37 19.22
N ALA A 11 -25.83 -7.96 18.17
CA ALA A 11 -26.19 -7.75 16.76
C ALA A 11 -25.75 -8.99 15.95
N GLY A 12 -26.66 -9.94 15.74
CA GLY A 12 -26.38 -11.32 15.32
C GLY A 12 -25.97 -11.57 13.86
N ALA A 13 -25.66 -10.54 13.07
CA ALA A 13 -25.13 -10.67 11.71
C ALA A 13 -23.81 -9.91 11.52
N ASP A 14 -23.67 -8.77 12.21
CA ASP A 14 -22.45 -7.95 12.20
C ASP A 14 -21.35 -8.63 13.03
N VAL A 15 -21.71 -9.20 14.19
CA VAL A 15 -20.76 -9.86 15.10
C VAL A 15 -20.19 -11.16 14.51
N SER A 16 -20.98 -11.93 13.75
CA SER A 16 -20.48 -13.16 13.10
C SER A 16 -19.50 -12.84 11.97
N THR A 17 -19.84 -11.85 11.14
CA THR A 17 -18.98 -11.38 10.05
C THR A 17 -17.65 -10.82 10.58
N ILE A 18 -17.72 -10.06 11.68
CA ILE A 18 -16.53 -9.53 12.38
C ILE A 18 -15.68 -10.68 12.95
N ASN A 19 -16.31 -11.68 13.56
CA ASN A 19 -15.59 -12.81 14.15
C ASN A 19 -14.89 -13.67 13.09
N GLU A 20 -15.52 -13.89 11.94
CA GLU A 20 -14.93 -14.58 10.80
C GLU A 20 -13.70 -13.83 10.26
N ALA A 21 -13.80 -12.51 10.09
CA ALA A 21 -12.70 -11.69 9.62
C ALA A 21 -11.51 -11.68 10.60
N VAL A 22 -11.78 -11.56 11.90
CA VAL A 22 -10.76 -11.63 12.96
C VAL A 22 -10.06 -12.99 12.96
N SER A 23 -10.82 -14.08 12.86
CA SER A 23 -10.28 -15.44 12.75
C SER A 23 -9.34 -15.59 11.55
N GLN A 24 -9.77 -15.14 10.37
CA GLN A 24 -8.97 -15.21 9.15
C GLN A 24 -7.68 -14.40 9.27
N ARG A 25 -7.74 -13.18 9.82
CA ARG A 25 -6.54 -12.34 10.00
C ARG A 25 -5.53 -12.92 10.97
N ILE A 26 -5.98 -13.47 12.10
CA ILE A 26 -5.07 -14.14 13.05
C ILE A 26 -4.35 -15.30 12.35
N LYS A 27 -5.09 -16.12 11.58
CA LYS A 27 -4.52 -17.22 10.81
C LYS A 27 -3.54 -16.74 9.73
N GLN A 28 -3.86 -15.64 9.04
CA GLN A 28 -3.02 -15.04 8.01
C GLN A 28 -1.69 -14.53 8.60
N PHE A 29 -1.74 -13.68 9.63
CA PHE A 29 -0.55 -13.15 10.28
C PHE A 29 0.34 -14.26 10.85
N ARG A 30 -0.27 -15.28 11.47
CA ARG A 30 0.45 -16.44 11.97
C ARG A 30 1.17 -17.18 10.83
N SER A 31 0.51 -17.38 9.69
CA SER A 31 1.06 -18.08 8.53
C SER A 31 2.19 -17.30 7.86
N GLN A 32 2.01 -15.98 7.66
CA GLN A 32 3.04 -15.09 7.11
C GLN A 32 4.32 -15.10 7.94
N LYS A 33 4.18 -15.15 9.28
CA LYS A 33 5.30 -15.22 10.22
C LYS A 33 5.81 -16.65 10.48
N LYS A 34 5.30 -17.65 9.75
CA LYS A 34 5.63 -19.08 9.90
C LYS A 34 5.54 -19.57 11.35
N MET A 35 4.59 -19.02 12.12
CA MET A 35 4.43 -19.31 13.54
C MET A 35 3.48 -20.50 13.73
N SER A 36 3.85 -21.47 14.56
CA SER A 36 2.94 -22.57 14.92
C SER A 36 1.92 -22.09 15.96
N LEU A 37 0.80 -22.80 16.11
CA LEU A 37 -0.15 -22.53 17.19
C LEU A 37 0.49 -22.73 18.58
N ASP A 38 1.43 -23.67 18.71
CA ASP A 38 2.20 -23.87 19.94
C ASP A 38 3.09 -22.66 20.26
N GLU A 39 3.75 -22.11 19.25
CA GLU A 39 4.60 -20.93 19.43
C GLU A 39 3.78 -19.68 19.74
N LEU A 40 2.64 -19.49 19.06
CA LEU A 40 1.73 -18.38 19.37
C LEU A 40 1.15 -18.52 20.79
N ALA A 41 0.79 -19.73 21.22
CA ALA A 41 0.33 -20.00 22.57
C ALA A 41 1.39 -19.60 23.62
N ARG A 42 2.64 -20.04 23.40
CA ARG A 42 3.77 -19.73 24.27
C ARG A 42 4.04 -18.22 24.36
N ARG A 43 3.99 -17.50 23.24
CA ARG A 43 4.26 -16.05 23.19
C ARG A 43 3.13 -15.19 23.77
N SER A 44 1.88 -15.56 23.48
CA SER A 44 0.70 -14.78 23.88
C SER A 44 0.20 -15.11 25.30
N GLY A 45 0.62 -16.25 25.85
CA GLY A 45 0.06 -16.78 27.10
C GLY A 45 -1.40 -17.23 26.96
N VAL A 46 -1.86 -17.48 25.73
CA VAL A 46 -3.19 -18.01 25.41
C VAL A 46 -3.08 -19.50 25.18
N SER A 47 -4.01 -20.30 25.71
CA SER A 47 -3.97 -21.75 25.51
C SER A 47 -4.08 -22.11 24.03
N LYS A 48 -3.36 -23.15 23.59
CA LYS A 48 -3.44 -23.68 22.23
C LYS A 48 -4.88 -24.01 21.80
N GLY A 49 -5.68 -24.60 22.69
CA GLY A 49 -7.09 -24.93 22.42
C GLY A 49 -7.91 -23.69 22.07
N MET A 50 -7.79 -22.62 22.86
CA MET A 50 -8.44 -21.34 22.57
C MET A 50 -7.97 -20.74 21.23
N LEU A 51 -6.69 -20.83 20.88
CA LEU A 51 -6.21 -20.37 19.57
C LEU A 51 -6.78 -21.19 18.40
N VAL A 52 -6.91 -22.51 18.57
CA VAL A 52 -7.58 -23.40 17.60
C VAL A 52 -9.05 -23.01 17.43
N GLU A 53 -9.76 -22.73 18.53
CA GLU A 53 -11.16 -22.31 18.47
C GLU A 53 -11.32 -20.93 17.83
N ILE A 54 -10.42 -19.99 18.11
CA ILE A 54 -10.40 -18.66 17.47
C ILE A 54 -10.19 -18.79 15.96
N GLU A 55 -9.12 -19.46 15.51
CA GLU A 55 -8.86 -19.66 14.06
C GLU A 55 -9.91 -20.54 13.36
N GLY A 56 -10.64 -21.35 14.14
CA GLY A 56 -11.78 -22.14 13.67
C GLY A 56 -13.09 -21.35 13.61
N CYS A 57 -13.09 -20.07 13.98
CA CYS A 57 -14.30 -19.24 14.12
C CYS A 57 -15.33 -19.83 15.11
N LYS A 58 -14.87 -20.60 16.10
CA LYS A 58 -15.69 -21.25 17.14
C LYS A 58 -15.68 -20.49 18.48
N ALA A 59 -14.77 -19.54 18.65
CA ALA A 59 -14.68 -18.67 19.82
C ALA A 59 -14.93 -17.21 19.46
N ASN A 60 -15.45 -16.42 20.41
CA ASN A 60 -15.57 -14.96 20.31
C ASN A 60 -14.59 -14.34 21.33
N PRO A 61 -13.34 -14.04 20.94
CA PRO A 61 -12.29 -13.62 21.87
C PRO A 61 -12.54 -12.22 22.44
N SER A 62 -12.30 -12.04 23.74
CA SER A 62 -12.31 -10.71 24.36
C SER A 62 -11.21 -9.81 23.78
N ILE A 63 -11.39 -8.49 23.83
CA ILE A 63 -10.37 -7.50 23.41
C ILE A 63 -9.02 -7.76 24.12
N ALA A 64 -9.03 -8.07 25.41
CA ALA A 64 -7.82 -8.38 26.16
C ALA A 64 -7.05 -9.58 25.59
N LEU A 65 -7.77 -10.56 25.04
CA LEU A 65 -7.17 -11.72 24.38
C LEU A 65 -6.59 -11.35 23.02
N LEU A 66 -7.32 -10.56 22.25
CA LEU A 66 -6.84 -10.01 20.97
C LEU A 66 -5.57 -9.17 21.16
N CYS A 67 -5.49 -8.34 22.21
CA CYS A 67 -4.28 -7.60 22.56
C CYS A 67 -3.06 -8.52 22.78
N LYS A 68 -3.24 -9.61 23.53
CA LYS A 68 -2.15 -10.58 23.79
C LYS A 68 -1.69 -11.29 22.53
N ILE A 69 -2.64 -11.69 21.68
CA ILE A 69 -2.37 -12.36 20.41
C ILE A 69 -1.66 -11.41 19.45
N ALA A 70 -2.15 -10.19 19.29
CA ALA A 70 -1.56 -9.16 18.45
C ALA A 70 -0.13 -8.83 18.89
N ALA A 71 0.09 -8.60 20.19
CA ALA A 71 1.42 -8.35 20.75
C ALA A 71 2.39 -9.51 20.50
N ALA A 72 1.95 -10.76 20.66
CA ALA A 72 2.76 -11.95 20.41
C ALA A 72 3.18 -12.11 18.93
N MET A 73 2.36 -11.60 18.01
CA MET A 73 2.65 -11.58 16.57
C MET A 73 3.39 -10.31 16.13
N GLY A 74 3.52 -9.29 16.99
CA GLY A 74 4.11 -8.00 16.64
C GLY A 74 3.26 -7.21 15.64
N VAL A 75 1.94 -7.24 15.81
CA VAL A 75 0.97 -6.43 15.07
C VAL A 75 0.11 -5.64 16.05
N SER A 76 -0.60 -4.63 15.58
CA SER A 76 -1.57 -3.91 16.40
C SER A 76 -2.89 -4.68 16.52
N VAL A 77 -3.68 -4.38 17.55
CA VAL A 77 -5.04 -4.93 17.65
C VAL A 77 -5.91 -4.43 16.50
N ALA A 78 -5.70 -3.19 16.05
CA ALA A 78 -6.36 -2.64 14.87
C ALA A 78 -6.11 -3.52 13.65
N ASP A 79 -4.89 -4.01 13.43
CA ASP A 79 -4.60 -4.92 12.30
C ASP A 79 -5.43 -6.20 12.38
N VAL A 80 -5.70 -6.71 13.59
CA VAL A 80 -6.51 -7.92 13.79
C VAL A 80 -8.01 -7.66 13.63
N VAL A 81 -8.50 -6.50 14.07
CA VAL A 81 -9.95 -6.19 14.14
C VAL A 81 -10.45 -5.23 13.06
N ASN A 82 -9.58 -4.66 12.23
CA ASN A 82 -9.97 -3.71 11.20
C ASN A 82 -10.68 -4.43 10.05
N VAL A 83 -11.93 -4.83 10.25
CA VAL A 83 -12.75 -5.63 9.31
C VAL A 83 -13.07 -4.88 8.00
N ALA A 84 -12.50 -3.70 7.76
CA ALA A 84 -12.39 -3.20 6.39
C ALA A 84 -11.62 -4.26 5.59
N SER A 85 -12.35 -5.02 4.76
CA SER A 85 -11.70 -5.78 3.71
C SER A 85 -10.90 -4.77 2.90
N GLU A 86 -9.60 -5.00 2.78
CA GLU A 86 -8.93 -4.45 1.61
C GLU A 86 -9.67 -5.08 0.43
N PRO A 87 -10.37 -4.27 -0.38
CA PRO A 87 -11.19 -4.82 -1.43
C PRO A 87 -10.28 -5.61 -2.37
N MET A 88 -10.75 -6.74 -2.90
CA MET A 88 -10.00 -7.54 -3.88
C MET A 88 -9.55 -6.68 -5.07
N VAL A 89 -10.36 -5.67 -5.40
CA VAL A 89 -10.06 -4.60 -6.36
C VAL A 89 -10.54 -3.28 -5.77
N HIS A 90 -9.64 -2.31 -5.63
CA HIS A 90 -10.01 -0.93 -5.31
C HIS A 90 -10.20 -0.15 -6.62
N LEU A 91 -11.44 0.18 -6.96
CA LEU A 91 -11.75 1.01 -8.12
C LEU A 91 -11.58 2.48 -7.76
N ILE A 92 -10.81 3.21 -8.57
CA ILE A 92 -10.62 4.65 -8.44
C ILE A 92 -11.26 5.30 -9.66
N ASP A 93 -12.39 5.98 -9.44
CA ASP A 93 -13.08 6.70 -10.50
C ASP A 93 -12.26 7.90 -10.98
N ARG A 94 -12.46 8.29 -12.25
CA ARG A 94 -11.73 9.38 -12.90
C ARG A 94 -11.68 10.67 -12.08
N ASP A 95 -12.80 11.02 -11.46
CA ASP A 95 -12.96 12.27 -10.70
C ASP A 95 -12.34 12.19 -9.29
N ALA A 96 -12.03 10.98 -8.82
CA ALA A 96 -11.35 10.73 -7.56
C ALA A 96 -9.82 10.69 -7.69
N ILE A 97 -9.28 10.67 -8.93
CA ILE A 97 -7.84 10.62 -9.18
C ILE A 97 -7.21 11.97 -8.79
N PRO A 98 -6.32 12.01 -7.77
CA PRO A 98 -5.72 13.26 -7.33
C PRO A 98 -4.64 13.74 -8.31
N VAL A 99 -4.61 15.04 -8.54
CA VAL A 99 -3.50 15.73 -9.22
C VAL A 99 -2.50 16.18 -8.14
N LEU A 100 -1.29 15.64 -8.17
CA LEU A 100 -0.27 15.89 -7.14
C LEU A 100 0.86 16.82 -7.61
N TRP A 101 0.96 17.06 -8.92
CA TRP A 101 1.79 18.12 -9.48
C TRP A 101 1.01 18.89 -10.53
N ARG A 102 1.25 20.20 -10.61
CA ARG A 102 0.82 21.08 -11.70
C ARG A 102 2.02 21.85 -12.23
N GLY A 103 2.23 21.76 -13.54
CA GLY A 103 3.24 22.55 -14.23
C GLY A 103 2.77 23.98 -14.50
N GLU A 104 3.71 24.88 -14.71
CA GLU A 104 3.45 26.32 -14.94
C GLU A 104 2.62 26.61 -16.19
N LYS A 105 2.61 25.69 -17.16
CA LYS A 105 1.90 25.80 -18.44
C LYS A 105 0.66 24.91 -18.51
N GLY A 106 0.25 24.34 -17.38
CA GLY A 106 -0.96 23.51 -17.26
C GLY A 106 -0.70 22.02 -17.24
N GLY A 107 0.57 21.57 -17.18
CA GLY A 107 0.89 20.16 -17.03
C GLY A 107 0.38 19.58 -15.73
N SER A 108 0.32 18.26 -15.64
CA SER A 108 -0.14 17.58 -14.43
C SER A 108 0.51 16.21 -14.22
N ALA A 109 0.68 15.83 -12.96
CA ALA A 109 0.95 14.45 -12.56
C ALA A 109 -0.18 13.94 -11.68
N LYS A 110 -0.71 12.78 -12.03
CA LYS A 110 -1.85 12.14 -11.35
C LYS A 110 -1.42 10.80 -10.79
N LEU A 111 -1.77 10.54 -9.53
CA LEU A 111 -1.60 9.22 -8.91
C LEU A 111 -2.84 8.39 -9.23
N MET A 112 -2.72 7.55 -10.26
CA MET A 112 -3.83 6.76 -10.82
C MET A 112 -4.24 5.62 -9.89
N ALA A 113 -3.26 4.98 -9.25
CA ALA A 113 -3.46 3.93 -8.25
C ALA A 113 -2.19 3.77 -7.40
N GLY A 114 -2.32 3.26 -6.17
CA GLY A 114 -1.19 2.98 -5.29
C GLY A 114 -1.50 1.87 -4.30
N THR A 115 -0.46 1.16 -3.85
CA THR A 115 -0.58 0.20 -2.74
C THR A 115 -0.51 0.90 -1.39
N SER A 116 -1.12 0.29 -0.38
CA SER A 116 -0.95 0.67 1.03
C SER A 116 0.10 -0.21 1.69
N GLY A 117 0.74 0.30 2.74
CA GLY A 117 1.71 -0.45 3.54
C GLY A 117 3.15 0.02 3.35
N PRO A 118 4.13 -0.78 3.80
CA PRO A 118 5.53 -0.36 3.86
C PRO A 118 6.23 -0.44 2.49
N ASP A 119 5.73 -1.27 1.57
CA ASP A 119 6.18 -1.32 0.18
C ASP A 119 5.21 -0.52 -0.69
N MET A 120 5.75 0.46 -1.40
CA MET A 120 4.98 1.40 -2.21
C MET A 120 5.13 1.06 -3.69
N LEU A 121 4.01 0.69 -4.31
CA LEU A 121 3.87 0.55 -5.76
C LEU A 121 2.80 1.53 -6.23
N GLU A 122 3.19 2.44 -7.11
CA GLU A 122 2.30 3.50 -7.58
C GLU A 122 2.25 3.53 -9.09
N LEU A 123 1.08 3.83 -9.65
CA LEU A 123 0.85 4.09 -11.06
C LEU A 123 0.52 5.57 -11.24
N TRP A 124 1.23 6.21 -12.17
CA TRP A 124 1.16 7.63 -12.44
C TRP A 124 0.83 7.90 -13.92
N GLN A 125 0.05 8.95 -14.17
CA GLN A 125 -0.08 9.58 -15.48
C GLN A 125 0.51 10.98 -15.42
N TRP A 126 1.36 11.30 -16.38
CA TRP A 126 1.97 12.61 -16.54
C TRP A 126 1.56 13.23 -17.87
N ILE A 127 1.24 14.52 -17.83
CA ILE A 127 1.06 15.39 -18.99
C ILE A 127 1.97 16.59 -18.78
N MET A 128 2.85 16.86 -19.73
CA MET A 128 3.79 17.98 -19.69
C MET A 128 3.71 18.78 -20.98
N HIS A 129 3.47 20.07 -20.87
CA HIS A 129 3.54 21.00 -21.99
C HIS A 129 5.00 21.35 -22.36
N PRO A 130 5.24 21.84 -23.59
CA PRO A 130 6.56 22.26 -24.04
C PRO A 130 7.32 23.11 -23.04
N GLY A 131 8.54 22.69 -22.68
CA GLY A 131 9.44 23.36 -21.75
C GLY A 131 9.10 23.18 -20.26
N GLU A 132 8.09 22.40 -19.91
CA GLU A 132 7.88 22.01 -18.50
C GLU A 132 8.89 20.93 -18.07
N GLN A 133 9.25 20.99 -16.79
CA GLN A 133 10.11 20.01 -16.16
C GLN A 133 9.65 19.73 -14.72
N PHE A 134 9.98 18.54 -14.23
CA PHE A 134 9.87 18.18 -12.83
C PHE A 134 11.19 17.58 -12.37
N GLU A 135 11.74 18.10 -11.27
CA GLU A 135 13.01 17.65 -10.69
C GLU A 135 12.78 16.98 -9.34
N SER A 136 13.54 15.91 -9.08
CA SER A 136 13.55 15.19 -7.81
C SER A 136 14.99 15.00 -7.34
N ALA A 137 15.23 15.21 -6.04
CA ALA A 137 16.53 14.98 -5.42
C ALA A 137 16.92 13.49 -5.37
N GLY A 138 15.99 12.59 -5.69
CA GLY A 138 16.13 11.15 -5.57
C GLY A 138 15.18 10.59 -4.50
N HIS A 139 14.66 9.41 -4.79
CA HIS A 139 13.81 8.64 -3.89
C HIS A 139 14.66 7.80 -2.93
N PRO A 140 14.04 7.12 -1.94
CA PRO A 140 14.73 6.13 -1.14
C PRO A 140 15.48 5.09 -1.96
N ALA A 141 16.46 4.47 -1.32
CA ALA A 141 17.38 3.59 -2.00
C ALA A 141 16.67 2.39 -2.65
N ASP A 142 17.18 2.00 -3.83
CA ASP A 142 16.64 0.91 -4.65
C ASP A 142 15.25 1.19 -5.26
N THR A 143 14.76 2.43 -5.16
CA THR A 143 13.57 2.87 -5.90
C THR A 143 13.83 2.80 -7.40
N CYS A 144 12.86 2.20 -8.10
CA CYS A 144 12.90 1.99 -9.54
C CYS A 144 11.61 2.44 -10.17
N GLU A 145 11.72 2.96 -11.38
CA GLU A 145 10.61 3.37 -12.21
C GLU A 145 10.56 2.59 -13.52
N LEU A 146 9.34 2.29 -13.93
CA LEU A 146 9.01 1.79 -15.26
C LEU A 146 8.26 2.90 -15.99
N LEU A 147 8.77 3.35 -17.13
CA LEU A 147 8.19 4.44 -17.89
C LEU A 147 7.73 3.93 -19.25
N PHE A 148 6.59 4.43 -19.73
CA PHE A 148 6.10 4.27 -21.09
C PHE A 148 5.60 5.60 -21.62
N VAL A 149 6.10 6.03 -22.78
CA VAL A 149 5.67 7.29 -23.40
C VAL A 149 4.47 7.02 -24.30
N ASN A 150 3.31 7.52 -23.88
CA ASN A 150 2.04 7.38 -24.58
C ASN A 150 2.00 8.29 -25.82
N GLN A 151 2.49 9.53 -25.69
CA GLN A 151 2.52 10.53 -26.75
C GLN A 151 3.72 11.46 -26.58
N GLY A 152 4.38 11.83 -27.68
CA GLY A 152 5.46 12.81 -27.66
C GLY A 152 6.83 12.21 -27.31
N THR A 153 7.69 12.97 -26.62
CA THR A 153 9.05 12.50 -26.26
C THR A 153 9.42 12.98 -24.86
N LEU A 154 9.78 12.03 -24.00
CA LEU A 154 10.29 12.29 -22.66
C LEU A 154 11.81 12.38 -22.70
N THR A 155 12.34 13.49 -22.21
CA THR A 155 13.74 13.57 -21.85
C THR A 155 13.91 13.32 -20.36
N LEU A 156 14.39 12.12 -20.01
CA LEU A 156 14.70 11.73 -18.64
C LEU A 156 16.16 12.08 -18.34
N THR A 157 16.39 12.84 -17.29
CA THR A 157 17.73 13.07 -16.75
C THR A 157 17.91 12.22 -15.51
N VAL A 158 18.98 11.42 -15.43
CA VAL A 158 19.35 10.65 -14.23
C VAL A 158 20.81 10.91 -13.92
N ASN A 159 21.08 11.45 -12.73
CA ASN A 159 22.41 11.82 -12.26
C ASN A 159 23.20 12.64 -13.30
N GLY A 160 22.53 13.66 -13.86
CA GLY A 160 23.08 14.56 -14.88
C GLY A 160 23.19 13.99 -16.30
N ARG A 161 22.86 12.71 -16.53
CA ARG A 161 22.86 12.10 -17.86
C ARG A 161 21.47 12.14 -18.47
N ARG A 162 21.38 12.57 -19.74
CA ARG A 162 20.11 12.67 -20.48
C ARG A 162 19.84 11.39 -21.29
N PHE A 163 18.60 10.94 -21.25
CA PHE A 163 18.07 9.80 -22.00
C PHE A 163 16.78 10.23 -22.70
N ILE A 164 16.66 9.90 -23.98
CA ILE A 164 15.49 10.22 -24.79
C ILE A 164 14.62 8.99 -24.92
N ILE A 165 13.39 9.06 -24.45
CA ILE A 165 12.39 8.01 -24.56
C ILE A 165 11.31 8.55 -25.50
N ARG A 166 11.24 7.97 -26.70
CA ARG A 166 10.29 8.38 -27.74
C ARG A 166 8.92 7.75 -27.49
N GLU A 167 7.91 8.30 -28.15
CA GLU A 167 6.58 7.70 -28.25
C GLU A 167 6.64 6.19 -28.53
N GLY A 168 5.82 5.43 -27.80
CA GLY A 168 5.76 3.97 -27.90
C GLY A 168 6.95 3.23 -27.30
N CYS A 169 7.96 3.93 -26.77
CA CYS A 169 9.11 3.32 -26.10
C CYS A 169 8.94 3.28 -24.58
N SER A 170 9.71 2.40 -23.95
CA SER A 170 9.76 2.25 -22.50
C SER A 170 11.18 2.37 -21.96
N ALA A 171 11.29 2.66 -20.67
CA ALA A 171 12.55 2.62 -19.95
C ALA A 171 12.36 2.07 -18.54
N VAL A 172 13.45 1.51 -17.99
CA VAL A 172 13.59 1.21 -16.57
C VAL A 172 14.64 2.16 -16.02
N ALA A 173 14.30 2.93 -14.99
CA ALA A 173 15.20 3.90 -14.39
C ALA A 173 15.37 3.62 -12.90
N ARG A 174 16.61 3.67 -12.42
CA ARG A 174 16.88 3.77 -10.98
C ARG A 174 16.78 5.23 -10.59
N THR A 175 15.88 5.55 -9.67
CA THR A 175 15.55 6.93 -9.29
C THR A 175 15.79 7.19 -7.81
N ASP A 176 16.62 6.34 -7.19
CA ASP A 176 17.27 6.56 -5.89
C ASP A 176 18.39 7.62 -5.90
N MET A 177 18.44 8.43 -6.97
CA MET A 177 19.41 9.47 -7.21
C MET A 177 18.74 10.66 -7.92
N PRO A 178 19.38 11.85 -7.96
CA PRO A 178 18.80 13.02 -8.59
C PRO A 178 18.38 12.75 -10.03
N HIS A 179 17.13 13.09 -10.36
CA HIS A 179 16.57 12.87 -11.68
C HIS A 179 15.54 13.94 -12.03
N ALA A 180 15.25 14.06 -13.32
CA ALA A 180 14.28 15.02 -13.83
C ALA A 180 13.54 14.49 -15.06
N TYR A 181 12.26 14.81 -15.16
CA TYR A 181 11.43 14.58 -16.34
C TYR A 181 11.30 15.91 -17.05
N VAL A 182 11.63 15.94 -18.33
CA VAL A 182 11.69 17.18 -19.11
C VAL A 182 10.97 16.97 -20.43
N ASN A 183 10.08 17.90 -20.77
CA ASN A 183 9.61 18.05 -22.13
C ASN A 183 10.40 19.18 -22.81
N ASP A 184 11.48 18.83 -23.50
CA ASP A 184 12.30 19.77 -24.28
C ASP A 184 11.84 19.91 -25.74
N THR A 185 10.66 19.39 -26.06
CA THR A 185 10.06 19.46 -27.40
C THR A 185 9.01 20.57 -27.50
N ASN A 186 8.44 20.72 -28.70
CA ASN A 186 7.34 21.67 -28.96
C ASN A 186 5.95 21.00 -28.96
N GLU A 187 5.86 19.72 -28.58
CA GLU A 187 4.62 18.97 -28.52
C GLU A 187 4.26 18.64 -27.06
N VAL A 188 2.99 18.33 -26.79
CA VAL A 188 2.59 17.84 -25.47
C VAL A 188 3.13 16.43 -25.28
N LEU A 189 3.74 16.19 -24.12
CA LEU A 189 4.23 14.89 -23.69
C LEU A 189 3.18 14.27 -22.76
N GLU A 190 2.77 13.04 -23.06
CA GLU A 190 2.01 12.18 -22.14
C GLU A 190 2.79 10.89 -21.88
N PHE A 191 3.01 10.55 -20.61
CA PHE A 191 3.64 9.28 -20.24
C PHE A 191 3.02 8.67 -18.99
N THR A 192 3.06 7.34 -18.93
CA THR A 192 2.67 6.54 -17.78
C THR A 192 3.92 6.07 -17.06
N MET A 193 3.89 6.07 -15.74
CA MET A 193 5.01 5.67 -14.91
C MET A 193 4.54 4.78 -13.77
N THR A 194 5.25 3.70 -13.51
CA THR A 194 5.11 2.94 -12.27
C THR A 194 6.33 3.18 -11.39
N VAL A 195 6.12 3.57 -10.13
CA VAL A 195 7.19 3.72 -9.14
C VAL A 195 7.10 2.54 -8.19
N ASN A 196 8.22 1.87 -7.96
CA ASN A 196 8.34 0.82 -6.96
C ASN A 196 9.43 1.18 -5.95
N GLU A 197 9.02 1.42 -4.72
CA GLU A 197 9.85 1.68 -3.56
C GLU A 197 9.60 0.57 -2.53
N LYS A 198 10.67 -0.05 -2.05
CA LYS A 198 10.59 -1.15 -1.06
C LYS A 198 10.95 -0.64 0.32
N SER A 199 10.20 -1.06 1.33
CA SER A 199 10.67 -0.97 2.70
C SER A 199 11.90 -1.83 2.90
N ARG A 200 12.86 -1.30 3.65
CA ARG A 200 14.10 -1.99 4.02
C ARG A 200 13.91 -2.84 5.27
#